data_AF-U4UN75-F1
#
_entry.id   AF-U4UN75-F1
#
_cell.length_a   1.000
_cell.length_b   1.000
_cell.length_c   1.000
_cell.angle_alpha   90.00
_cell.angle_beta   90.00
_cell.angle_gamma   90.00
#
_symmetry.space_group_name_H-M   'P 1'
#
loop_
_entity.id
_entity.type
_entity.pdbx_description
1 polymer ?
#
loop_
_entity_poly.entity_id
_entity_poly.type
_entity_poly.pdbx_seq_one_letter_code
_entity_poly.pdbx_strand_id
1 'polypeptide(L)'
;MISNMNVARVDFQNRMDGVKQYMAFRKVGRELEARVIRWFAYTWQESGALDEERVLSALPDKLKAEIAIRVHLDTLRKVRIFQDCEPGLLEALVLKLRLQVFSPGDYICRKGDVGKEMYIVKRGRLQVVADDGYTVLATLGAGSVFGEVSVLDIAGNRTGNRRTANVRSLGYSDLFCLAKDDLLVALADYPEARATLIERGCQLLRKDGLLDEDVFKRAKATQHSMEDSIKKLETSVDHIHSRLARLLAEFTASQAKLKQRLSRVETS
;
A
#
# COMPACT_ATOMS: atom_id res chain seq x y z
N MET A 1 -16.33 6.27 35.32
CA MET A 1 -16.19 6.73 33.92
C MET A 1 -15.78 8.20 33.77
N ILE A 2 -16.17 9.12 34.67
CA ILE A 2 -15.77 10.55 34.61
C ILE A 2 -14.26 10.77 34.82
N SER A 3 -13.60 9.93 35.62
CA SER A 3 -12.16 10.06 35.94
C SER A 3 -11.23 9.80 34.75
N ASN A 4 -11.53 8.82 33.88
CA ASN A 4 -10.69 8.54 32.70
C ASN A 4 -10.81 9.61 31.61
N MET A 5 -11.99 10.20 31.45
CA MET A 5 -12.21 11.29 30.49
C MET A 5 -11.44 12.55 30.89
N ASN A 6 -11.28 12.78 32.20
CA ASN A 6 -10.42 13.84 32.72
C ASN A 6 -8.93 13.54 32.53
N VAL A 7 -8.47 12.30 32.72
CA VAL A 7 -7.06 11.93 32.51
C VAL A 7 -6.63 12.11 31.06
N ALA A 8 -7.39 11.58 30.09
CA ALA A 8 -7.08 11.74 28.68
C ALA A 8 -7.11 13.21 28.22
N ARG A 9 -8.04 14.01 28.79
CA ARG A 9 -8.12 15.45 28.54
C ARG A 9 -6.91 16.19 29.11
N VAL A 10 -6.45 15.81 30.29
CA VAL A 10 -5.25 16.37 30.93
C VAL A 10 -3.99 15.98 30.16
N ASP A 11 -3.84 14.73 29.73
CA ASP A 11 -2.71 14.27 28.90
C ASP A 11 -2.63 15.06 27.59
N PHE A 12 -3.77 15.25 26.93
CA PHE A 12 -3.85 16.02 25.69
C PHE A 12 -3.54 17.50 25.91
N GLN A 13 -4.08 18.10 26.98
CA GLN A 13 -3.79 19.48 27.37
C GLN A 13 -2.30 19.67 27.65
N ASN A 14 -1.66 18.74 28.37
CA ASN A 14 -0.23 18.76 28.64
C ASN A 14 0.60 18.67 27.35
N ARG A 15 0.22 17.81 26.40
CA ARG A 15 0.87 17.74 25.07
C ARG A 15 0.74 19.06 24.32
N MET A 16 -0.46 19.66 24.29
CA MET A 16 -0.70 20.95 23.64
C MET A 16 0.10 22.08 24.29
N ASP A 17 0.16 22.12 25.62
CA ASP A 17 0.89 23.17 26.36
C ASP A 17 2.40 23.02 26.17
N GLY A 18 2.93 21.79 26.10
CA GLY A 18 4.32 21.54 25.72
C GLY A 18 4.66 22.05 24.31
N VAL A 19 3.76 21.81 23.34
CA VAL A 19 3.94 22.32 21.97
C VAL A 19 3.87 23.85 21.92
N LYS A 20 2.97 24.49 22.68
CA LYS A 20 2.92 25.96 22.81
C LYS A 20 4.20 26.53 23.42
N GLN A 21 4.71 25.92 24.49
CA GLN A 21 5.98 26.32 25.10
C GLN A 21 7.15 26.22 24.11
N TYR A 22 7.20 25.14 23.32
CA TYR A 22 8.22 24.97 22.28
C TYR A 22 8.12 26.05 21.20
N MET A 23 6.91 26.36 20.73
CA MET A 23 6.67 27.41 19.73
C MET A 23 7.05 28.79 20.26
N ALA A 24 6.72 29.10 21.51
CA ALA A 24 7.12 30.34 22.17
C ALA A 24 8.64 30.45 22.30
N PHE A 25 9.31 29.38 22.72
CA PHE A 25 10.78 29.32 22.84
C PHE A 25 11.48 29.53 21.48
N ARG A 26 10.96 28.89 20.42
CA ARG A 26 11.49 29.01 19.06
C ARG A 26 11.01 30.27 18.31
N LYS A 27 10.21 31.12 18.96
CA LYS A 27 9.62 32.35 18.37
C LYS A 27 8.92 32.09 17.04
N VAL A 28 8.12 31.01 17.00
CA VAL A 28 7.31 30.66 15.84
C VAL A 28 6.28 31.76 15.58
N GLY A 29 6.01 32.06 14.30
CA GLY A 29 5.03 33.07 13.92
C GLY A 29 3.62 32.71 14.38
N ARG A 30 2.84 33.73 14.77
CA ARG A 30 1.46 33.57 15.30
C ARG A 30 0.52 32.80 14.36
N GLU A 31 0.75 32.93 13.05
CA GLU A 31 -0.05 32.23 12.04
C GLU A 31 0.15 30.71 12.11
N LEU A 32 1.41 30.25 12.21
CA LEU A 32 1.74 28.83 12.32
C LEU A 32 1.29 28.29 13.68
N GLU A 33 1.47 29.05 14.76
CA GLU A 33 0.95 28.69 16.09
C GLU A 33 -0.57 28.47 16.08
N ALA A 34 -1.33 29.42 15.50
CA ALA A 34 -2.77 29.28 15.39
C ALA A 34 -3.18 28.07 14.53
N ARG A 35 -2.39 27.74 13.49
CA ARG A 35 -2.63 26.56 12.66
C ARG A 35 -2.40 25.27 13.42
N VAL A 36 -1.34 25.18 14.22
CA VAL A 36 -1.04 24.03 15.08
C VAL A 36 -2.14 23.84 16.12
N ILE A 37 -2.58 24.91 16.80
CA ILE A 37 -3.67 24.84 17.79
C ILE A 37 -4.96 24.33 17.15
N ARG A 38 -5.32 24.85 15.96
CA ARG A 38 -6.51 24.38 15.21
C ARG A 38 -6.40 22.92 14.78
N TRP A 39 -5.22 22.45 14.41
CA TRP A 39 -4.99 21.04 14.08
C TRP A 39 -5.20 20.16 15.32
N PHE A 40 -4.62 20.52 16.46
CA PHE A 40 -4.82 19.80 17.73
C PHE A 40 -6.31 19.76 18.11
N ALA A 41 -7.03 20.89 18.01
CA ALA A 41 -8.46 20.93 18.32
C ALA A 41 -9.30 19.97 17.45
N TYR A 42 -9.01 19.90 16.14
CA TYR A 42 -9.68 18.95 15.25
C TYR A 42 -9.34 17.50 15.60
N THR A 43 -8.06 17.17 15.79
CA THR A 43 -7.63 15.81 16.14
C THR A 43 -8.27 15.34 17.46
N TRP A 44 -8.42 16.23 18.45
CA TRP A 44 -9.13 15.93 19.70
C TRP A 44 -10.62 15.64 19.50
N GLN A 45 -11.28 16.42 18.64
CA GLN A 45 -12.69 16.24 18.34
C GLN A 45 -12.96 14.94 17.56
N GLU A 46 -12.06 14.58 16.63
CA GLU A 46 -12.24 13.45 15.73
C GLU A 46 -11.79 12.11 16.35
N SER A 47 -10.63 12.07 17.01
CA SER A 47 -10.15 10.85 17.68
C SER A 47 -10.88 10.59 19.00
N GLY A 48 -11.63 11.57 19.51
CA GLY A 48 -12.10 11.56 20.89
C GLY A 48 -10.92 11.42 21.86
N ALA A 49 -11.20 11.29 23.14
CA ALA A 49 -10.18 11.11 24.18
C ALA A 49 -9.43 9.75 24.11
N LEU A 50 -9.50 9.05 22.97
CA LEU A 50 -8.93 7.72 22.75
C LEU A 50 -7.68 7.87 21.90
N ASP A 51 -6.53 7.75 22.55
CA ASP A 51 -5.26 7.50 21.89
C ASP A 51 -5.34 6.09 21.29
N GLU A 52 -5.80 5.97 20.03
CA GLU A 52 -6.03 4.69 19.34
C GLU A 52 -4.79 3.79 19.43
N GLU A 53 -3.60 4.37 19.34
CA GLU A 53 -2.34 3.64 19.47
C GLU A 53 -2.15 3.07 20.88
N ARG A 54 -2.39 3.85 21.94
CA ARG A 54 -2.37 3.34 23.33
C ARG A 54 -3.46 2.30 23.58
N VAL A 55 -4.68 2.52 23.09
CA VAL A 55 -5.83 1.60 23.30
C VAL A 55 -5.57 0.28 22.60
N LEU A 56 -5.10 0.34 21.35
CA LEU A 56 -4.76 -0.85 20.58
C LEU A 56 -3.52 -1.54 21.16
N SER A 57 -2.55 -0.83 21.74
CA SER A 57 -1.33 -1.43 22.32
C SER A 57 -1.61 -2.44 23.45
N ALA A 58 -2.73 -2.29 24.17
CA ALA A 58 -3.15 -3.20 25.24
C ALA A 58 -3.71 -4.54 24.74
N LEU A 59 -4.01 -4.65 23.44
CA LEU A 59 -4.58 -5.85 22.85
C LEU A 59 -3.48 -6.77 22.29
N PRO A 60 -3.70 -8.09 22.24
CA PRO A 60 -2.91 -9.00 21.42
C PRO A 60 -3.00 -8.65 19.93
N ASP A 61 -1.95 -8.91 19.16
CA ASP A 61 -1.88 -8.51 17.75
C ASP A 61 -3.00 -9.10 16.90
N LYS A 62 -3.48 -10.31 17.23
CA LYS A 62 -4.63 -10.93 16.56
C LYS A 62 -5.92 -10.13 16.74
N LEU A 63 -6.17 -9.57 17.92
CA LEU A 63 -7.36 -8.75 18.19
C LEU A 63 -7.21 -7.34 17.63
N LYS A 64 -6.00 -6.75 17.65
CA LYS A 64 -5.73 -5.49 16.95
C LYS A 64 -6.04 -5.62 15.46
N ALA A 65 -5.59 -6.73 14.86
CA ALA A 65 -5.83 -7.00 13.45
C ALA A 65 -7.31 -7.12 13.15
N GLU A 66 -8.08 -7.88 13.94
CA GLU A 66 -9.52 -8.04 13.73
C GLU A 66 -10.28 -6.71 13.87
N ILE A 67 -9.92 -5.87 14.84
CA ILE A 67 -10.52 -4.53 14.99
C ILE A 67 -10.16 -3.65 13.81
N ALA A 68 -8.88 -3.57 13.43
CA ALA A 68 -8.42 -2.77 12.31
C ALA A 68 -9.18 -3.15 11.03
N ILE A 69 -9.28 -4.45 10.75
CA ILE A 69 -10.05 -4.99 9.63
C ILE A 69 -11.50 -4.49 9.71
N ARG A 70 -12.21 -4.70 10.81
CA ARG A 70 -13.62 -4.26 10.91
C ARG A 70 -13.81 -2.74 10.74
N VAL A 71 -12.89 -1.93 11.25
CA VAL A 71 -13.02 -0.46 11.21
C VAL A 71 -12.66 0.11 9.83
N HIS A 72 -11.69 -0.47 9.13
CA HIS A 72 -11.15 0.11 7.90
C HIS A 72 -11.56 -0.62 6.62
N LEU A 73 -11.97 -1.89 6.70
CA LEU A 73 -12.35 -2.71 5.54
C LEU A 73 -13.50 -2.10 4.75
N ASP A 74 -14.52 -1.54 5.42
CA ASP A 74 -15.65 -0.90 4.75
C ASP A 74 -15.24 0.35 3.97
N THR A 75 -14.19 1.05 4.41
CA THR A 75 -13.66 2.21 3.68
C THR A 75 -12.89 1.73 2.46
N LEU A 76 -12.04 0.70 2.61
CA LEU A 76 -11.27 0.14 1.48
C LEU A 76 -12.17 -0.50 0.42
N ARG A 77 -13.24 -1.21 0.80
CA ARG A 77 -14.20 -1.76 -0.15
C ARG A 77 -14.92 -0.71 -0.99
N LYS A 78 -15.03 0.53 -0.50
CA LYS A 78 -15.61 1.64 -1.28
C LYS A 78 -14.62 2.24 -2.28
N VAL A 79 -13.34 1.93 -2.15
CA VAL A 79 -12.30 2.42 -3.04
C VAL A 79 -12.34 1.62 -4.34
N ARG A 80 -12.56 2.30 -5.47
CA ARG A 80 -12.76 1.66 -6.78
C ARG A 80 -11.66 0.67 -7.18
N ILE A 81 -10.40 0.96 -6.87
CA ILE A 81 -9.28 0.06 -7.22
C ILE A 81 -9.20 -1.21 -6.36
N PHE A 82 -9.90 -1.21 -5.23
CA PHE A 82 -9.87 -2.28 -4.23
C PHE A 82 -11.22 -3.02 -4.15
N GLN A 83 -12.21 -2.65 -4.99
CA GLN A 83 -13.53 -3.26 -5.02
C GLN A 83 -13.50 -4.72 -5.48
N ASP A 84 -12.72 -4.99 -6.53
CA ASP A 84 -12.60 -6.32 -7.14
C ASP A 84 -11.39 -7.10 -6.60
N CYS A 85 -10.74 -6.59 -5.56
CA CYS A 85 -9.61 -7.25 -4.93
C CYS A 85 -10.07 -8.35 -3.96
N GLU A 86 -9.26 -9.39 -3.84
CA GLU A 86 -9.51 -10.47 -2.89
C GLU A 86 -9.55 -9.93 -1.45
N PRO A 87 -10.45 -10.46 -0.59
CA PRO A 87 -10.55 -10.03 0.81
C PRO A 87 -9.23 -10.12 1.57
N GLY A 88 -8.42 -11.15 1.28
CA GLY A 88 -7.10 -11.33 1.91
C GLY A 88 -6.13 -10.18 1.65
N LEU A 89 -6.17 -9.58 0.45
CA LEU A 89 -5.37 -8.39 0.14
C LEU A 89 -5.84 -7.20 0.98
N LEU A 90 -7.15 -6.98 1.06
CA LEU A 90 -7.71 -5.87 1.83
C LEU A 90 -7.32 -6.00 3.31
N GLU A 91 -7.41 -7.19 3.87
CA GLU A 91 -6.99 -7.47 5.25
C GLU A 91 -5.49 -7.19 5.45
N ALA A 92 -4.63 -7.65 4.53
CA ALA A 92 -3.19 -7.39 4.57
C ALA A 92 -2.88 -5.89 4.51
N LEU A 93 -3.57 -5.14 3.64
CA LEU A 93 -3.41 -3.69 3.50
C LEU A 93 -3.86 -2.94 4.74
N VAL A 94 -5.01 -3.30 5.32
CA VAL A 94 -5.56 -2.61 6.51
C VAL A 94 -4.57 -2.57 7.66
N LEU A 95 -3.83 -3.66 7.90
CA LEU A 95 -2.84 -3.73 8.98
C LEU A 95 -1.64 -2.79 8.79
N LYS A 96 -1.44 -2.30 7.56
CA LYS A 96 -0.33 -1.42 7.18
C LYS A 96 -0.75 0.04 7.01
N LEU A 97 -2.05 0.33 6.99
CA LEU A 97 -2.55 1.68 6.84
C LEU A 97 -2.27 2.53 8.08
N ARG A 98 -1.84 3.76 7.85
CA ARG A 98 -1.69 4.78 8.90
C ARG A 98 -2.62 5.94 8.64
N LEU A 99 -3.42 6.30 9.62
CA LEU A 99 -4.28 7.48 9.54
C LEU A 99 -3.43 8.75 9.65
N GLN A 100 -3.58 9.67 8.70
CA GLN A 100 -2.97 10.99 8.72
C GLN A 100 -4.02 12.07 8.49
N VAL A 101 -3.96 13.12 9.30
CA VAL A 101 -4.90 14.24 9.26
C VAL A 101 -4.22 15.48 8.71
N PHE A 102 -4.82 16.05 7.66
CA PHE A 102 -4.35 17.26 7.00
C PHE A 102 -5.32 18.43 7.24
N SER A 103 -4.76 19.63 7.44
CA SER A 103 -5.53 20.85 7.67
C SER A 103 -5.94 21.49 6.34
N PRO A 104 -6.95 22.38 6.34
CA PRO A 104 -7.28 23.18 5.17
C PRO A 104 -6.07 23.95 4.64
N GLY A 105 -5.80 23.85 3.34
CA GLY A 105 -4.67 24.50 2.65
C GLY A 105 -3.34 23.74 2.73
N ASP A 106 -3.25 22.66 3.51
CA ASP A 106 -2.02 21.86 3.57
C ASP A 106 -1.80 21.14 2.22
N TYR A 107 -0.56 21.19 1.74
CA TYR A 107 -0.12 20.39 0.60
C TYR A 107 0.29 19.01 1.11
N ILE A 108 -0.39 17.97 0.62
CA ILE A 108 -0.06 16.58 0.94
C ILE A 108 1.16 16.14 0.16
N CYS A 109 1.25 16.56 -1.10
CA CYS A 109 2.44 16.36 -1.91
C CYS A 109 2.58 17.48 -2.94
N ARG A 110 3.83 17.76 -3.34
CA ARG A 110 4.14 18.69 -4.42
C ARG A 110 4.75 17.94 -5.59
N LYS A 111 4.48 18.44 -6.79
CA LYS A 111 5.07 17.93 -8.03
C LYS A 111 6.59 17.95 -7.92
N GLY A 112 7.23 16.86 -8.30
CA GLY A 112 8.68 16.69 -8.23
C GLY A 112 9.20 16.13 -6.91
N ASP A 113 8.42 16.12 -5.83
CA ASP A 113 8.83 15.47 -4.57
C ASP A 113 8.99 13.97 -4.77
N VAL A 114 9.87 13.35 -3.98
CA VAL A 114 10.03 11.89 -3.99
C VAL A 114 8.80 11.26 -3.30
N GLY A 115 8.00 10.52 -4.06
CA GLY A 115 6.84 9.81 -3.53
C GLY A 115 7.24 8.45 -2.97
N LYS A 116 7.16 8.30 -1.64
CA LYS A 116 7.48 7.05 -0.93
C LYS A 116 6.24 6.27 -0.45
N GLU A 117 5.07 6.85 -0.66
CA GLU A 117 3.82 6.38 -0.09
C GLU A 117 2.64 6.78 -1.00
N MET A 118 1.52 6.08 -0.87
CA MET A 118 0.27 6.40 -1.55
C MET A 118 -0.79 6.72 -0.51
N TYR A 119 -1.83 7.44 -0.95
CA TYR A 119 -2.88 7.90 -0.06
C TYR A 119 -4.26 7.49 -0.55
N ILE A 120 -5.12 7.16 0.40
CA ILE A 120 -6.53 6.85 0.20
C ILE A 120 -7.34 7.86 1.00
N VAL A 121 -8.25 8.57 0.34
CA VAL A 121 -9.09 9.57 1.01
C VAL A 121 -10.17 8.85 1.81
N LYS A 122 -10.04 8.84 3.14
CA LYS A 122 -11.10 8.33 4.05
C LYS A 122 -12.22 9.37 4.16
N ARG A 123 -11.85 10.62 4.43
CA ARG A 123 -12.79 11.74 4.60
C ARG A 123 -12.16 13.05 4.15
N GLY A 124 -13.00 14.00 3.75
CA GLY A 124 -12.58 15.31 3.27
C GLY A 124 -12.55 15.42 1.74
N ARG A 125 -12.01 16.54 1.26
CA ARG A 125 -11.88 16.83 -0.18
C ARG A 125 -10.49 17.41 -0.44
N LEU A 126 -9.87 16.92 -1.50
CA LEU A 126 -8.56 17.36 -1.96
C LEU A 126 -8.68 17.95 -3.36
N GLN A 127 -7.78 18.85 -3.71
CA GLN A 127 -7.64 19.39 -5.05
C GLN A 127 -6.28 19.07 -5.60
N VAL A 128 -6.27 18.54 -6.82
CA VAL A 128 -5.07 18.47 -7.66
C VAL A 128 -4.94 19.83 -8.33
N VAL A 129 -3.87 20.55 -8.02
CA VAL A 129 -3.62 21.91 -8.54
C VAL A 129 -2.45 21.91 -9.52
N ALA A 130 -2.54 22.77 -10.53
CA ALA A 130 -1.44 22.99 -11.48
C ALA A 130 -0.25 23.67 -10.80
N ASP A 131 0.82 23.87 -11.57
CA ASP A 131 2.08 24.47 -11.08
C ASP A 131 1.92 25.94 -10.67
N ASP A 132 0.85 26.60 -11.13
CA ASP A 132 0.49 27.96 -10.71
C ASP A 132 -0.10 28.03 -9.28
N GLY A 133 -0.50 26.89 -8.70
CA GLY A 133 -1.11 26.81 -7.36
C GLY A 133 -2.58 27.25 -7.29
N TYR A 134 -3.19 27.70 -8.41
CA TYR A 134 -4.55 28.23 -8.46
C TYR A 134 -5.48 27.39 -9.34
N THR A 135 -4.99 26.92 -10.48
CA THR A 135 -5.79 26.16 -11.44
C THR A 135 -6.06 24.75 -10.90
N VAL A 136 -7.34 24.41 -10.75
CA VAL A 136 -7.77 23.09 -10.24
C VAL A 136 -7.94 22.13 -11.41
N LEU A 137 -7.11 21.09 -11.45
CA LEU A 137 -7.14 20.04 -12.49
C LEU A 137 -8.17 18.95 -12.17
N ALA A 138 -8.30 18.60 -10.89
CA ALA A 138 -9.24 17.60 -10.41
C ALA A 138 -9.57 17.81 -8.93
N THR A 139 -10.74 17.33 -8.50
CA THR A 139 -11.11 17.27 -7.08
C THR A 139 -11.28 15.81 -6.67
N LEU A 140 -10.60 15.41 -5.60
CA LEU A 140 -10.64 14.05 -5.04
C LEU A 140 -11.50 14.06 -3.78
N GLY A 141 -12.44 13.12 -3.69
CA GLY A 141 -13.30 12.92 -2.53
C GLY A 141 -13.03 11.59 -1.84
N ALA A 142 -13.81 11.29 -0.79
CA ALA A 142 -13.74 10.01 -0.09
C ALA A 142 -13.80 8.80 -1.06
N GLY A 143 -12.98 7.79 -0.81
CA GLY A 143 -12.81 6.61 -1.68
C GLY A 143 -11.86 6.83 -2.87
N SER A 144 -11.38 8.06 -3.08
CA SER A 144 -10.36 8.33 -4.11
C SER A 144 -8.98 7.90 -3.63
N VAL A 145 -8.13 7.54 -4.58
CA VAL A 145 -6.72 7.17 -4.34
C VAL A 145 -5.84 8.04 -5.20
N PHE A 146 -4.70 8.45 -4.63
CA PHE A 146 -3.68 9.21 -5.34
C PHE A 146 -2.27 8.87 -4.83
N GLY A 147 -1.27 9.19 -5.64
CA GLY A 147 0.13 8.91 -5.35
C GLY A 147 0.57 7.50 -5.75
N GLU A 148 -0.30 6.74 -6.41
CA GLU A 148 -0.06 5.40 -6.94
C GLU A 148 1.09 5.38 -7.96
N VAL A 149 1.20 6.41 -8.80
CA VAL A 149 2.20 6.47 -9.88
C VAL A 149 3.63 6.51 -9.34
N SER A 150 3.86 7.20 -8.22
CA SER A 150 5.20 7.35 -7.64
C SER A 150 5.64 6.10 -6.86
N VAL A 151 4.67 5.27 -6.47
CA VAL A 151 4.89 4.08 -5.66
C VAL A 151 5.07 2.84 -6.53
N LEU A 152 4.37 2.78 -7.67
CA LEU A 152 4.45 1.70 -8.63
C LEU A 152 5.68 1.88 -9.53
N ASP A 153 6.51 0.84 -9.65
CA ASP A 153 7.65 0.82 -10.57
C ASP A 153 7.18 0.57 -12.01
N ILE A 154 6.56 1.59 -12.60
CA ILE A 154 6.04 1.55 -13.98
C ILE A 154 7.18 1.81 -14.96
N ALA A 155 7.45 0.84 -15.83
CA ALA A 155 8.44 0.97 -16.89
C ALA A 155 8.07 2.10 -17.87
N GLY A 156 9.05 2.93 -18.26
CA GLY A 156 8.81 4.07 -19.15
C GLY A 156 8.20 5.30 -18.45
N ASN A 157 8.04 5.28 -17.13
CA ASN A 157 7.67 6.46 -16.37
C ASN A 157 8.83 7.49 -16.38
N ARG A 158 8.62 8.63 -17.05
CA ARG A 158 9.63 9.69 -17.18
C ARG A 158 9.90 10.43 -15.87
N THR A 159 8.97 10.41 -14.93
CA THR A 159 9.15 11.06 -13.62
C THR A 159 9.77 10.12 -12.58
N GLY A 160 9.90 8.83 -12.89
CA GLY A 160 10.36 7.81 -11.93
C GLY A 160 9.51 7.82 -10.66
N ASN A 161 10.15 7.83 -9.50
CA ASN A 161 9.48 7.86 -8.20
C ASN A 161 9.05 9.27 -7.75
N ARG A 162 9.05 10.27 -8.63
CA ARG A 162 8.60 11.63 -8.28
C ARG A 162 7.10 11.78 -8.41
N ARG A 163 6.53 12.71 -7.63
CA ARG A 163 5.12 13.11 -7.68
C ARG A 163 4.85 13.85 -8.99
N THR A 164 3.75 13.49 -9.64
CA THR A 164 3.36 14.07 -10.95
C THR A 164 2.54 15.35 -10.83
N ALA A 165 1.92 15.61 -9.67
CA ALA A 165 1.05 16.75 -9.46
C ALA A 165 1.12 17.28 -8.02
N ASN A 166 0.66 18.51 -7.84
CA ASN A 166 0.47 19.11 -6.53
C ASN A 166 -0.92 18.73 -5.99
N VAL A 167 -0.99 18.25 -4.74
CA VAL A 167 -2.27 17.91 -4.11
C VAL A 167 -2.39 18.68 -2.80
N ARG A 168 -3.47 19.46 -2.67
CA ARG A 168 -3.78 20.24 -1.47
C ARG A 168 -5.11 19.83 -0.85
N SER A 169 -5.22 19.93 0.47
CA SER A 169 -6.48 19.73 1.18
C SER A 169 -7.35 20.98 1.13
N LEU A 170 -8.62 20.85 0.80
CA LEU A 170 -9.58 21.97 0.85
C LEU A 170 -10.06 22.26 2.27
N GLY A 171 -10.24 21.21 3.05
CA GLY A 171 -10.73 21.27 4.42
C GLY A 171 -9.85 20.42 5.33
N TYR A 172 -10.38 20.05 6.49
CA TYR A 172 -9.79 18.93 7.21
C TYR A 172 -10.05 17.64 6.43
N SER A 173 -8.99 16.88 6.20
CA SER A 173 -9.05 15.63 5.45
C SER A 173 -8.32 14.54 6.21
N ASP A 174 -8.94 13.37 6.26
CA ASP A 174 -8.41 12.18 6.90
C ASP A 174 -8.00 11.22 5.78
N LEU A 175 -6.72 10.91 5.70
CA LEU A 175 -6.14 10.07 4.68
C LEU A 175 -5.54 8.81 5.30
N PHE A 176 -5.73 7.67 4.66
CA PHE A 176 -4.89 6.51 4.94
C PHE A 176 -3.64 6.60 4.09
N CYS A 177 -2.49 6.57 4.76
CA CYS A 177 -1.18 6.49 4.14
C CYS A 177 -0.72 5.03 4.12
N LEU A 178 -0.20 4.60 2.97
CA LEU A 178 0.41 3.29 2.77
C LEU A 178 1.80 3.46 2.15
N ALA A 179 2.82 2.94 2.81
CA ALA A 179 4.20 3.02 2.33
C ALA A 179 4.42 2.16 1.08
N LYS A 180 5.38 2.55 0.24
CA LYS A 180 5.75 1.80 -0.97
C LYS A 180 6.11 0.36 -0.66
N ASP A 181 6.98 0.15 0.32
CA ASP A 181 7.48 -1.18 0.64
C ASP A 181 6.36 -2.09 1.15
N ASP A 182 5.48 -1.57 2.02
CA ASP A 182 4.32 -2.31 2.51
C ASP A 182 3.33 -2.65 1.38
N LEU A 183 3.09 -1.73 0.43
CA LEU A 183 2.26 -1.99 -0.74
C LEU A 183 2.88 -3.08 -1.63
N LEU A 184 4.18 -2.98 -1.92
CA LEU A 184 4.85 -3.94 -2.81
C LEU A 184 4.86 -5.35 -2.22
N VAL A 185 5.09 -5.47 -0.91
CA VAL A 185 4.98 -6.75 -0.20
C VAL A 185 3.56 -7.29 -0.29
N ALA A 186 2.56 -6.46 -0.01
CA ALA A 186 1.15 -6.89 -0.09
C ALA A 186 0.75 -7.27 -1.52
N LEU A 187 1.25 -6.59 -2.55
CA LEU A 187 0.93 -6.90 -3.95
C LEU A 187 1.72 -8.08 -4.53
N ALA A 188 2.75 -8.59 -3.84
CA ALA A 188 3.53 -9.73 -4.31
C ALA A 188 2.68 -11.00 -4.42
N ASP A 189 1.75 -11.18 -3.47
CA ASP A 189 0.87 -12.35 -3.40
C ASP A 189 -0.42 -12.18 -4.25
N TYR A 190 -0.69 -10.96 -4.76
CA TYR A 190 -1.93 -10.64 -5.48
C TYR A 190 -1.63 -9.95 -6.83
N PRO A 191 -1.21 -10.73 -7.85
CA PRO A 191 -0.76 -10.19 -9.14
C PRO A 191 -1.87 -9.49 -9.94
N GLU A 192 -3.13 -9.91 -9.80
CA GLU A 192 -4.26 -9.26 -10.49
C GLU A 192 -4.48 -7.83 -9.98
N ALA A 193 -4.50 -7.64 -8.66
CA ALA A 193 -4.61 -6.31 -8.05
C ALA A 193 -3.44 -5.40 -8.45
N ARG A 194 -2.22 -5.97 -8.51
CA ARG A 194 -1.03 -5.26 -9.00
C ARG A 194 -1.21 -4.80 -10.45
N ALA A 195 -1.76 -5.65 -11.32
CA ALA A 195 -2.00 -5.31 -12.72
C ALA A 195 -3.02 -4.17 -12.87
N THR A 196 -4.13 -4.20 -12.13
CA THR A 196 -5.16 -3.14 -12.14
C THR A 196 -4.58 -1.79 -11.66
N LEU A 197 -3.78 -1.81 -10.59
CA LEU A 197 -3.08 -0.63 -10.09
C LEU A 197 -2.10 -0.04 -11.11
N ILE A 198 -1.30 -0.90 -11.75
CA ILE A 198 -0.37 -0.48 -12.81
C ILE A 198 -1.13 0.08 -14.01
N GLU A 199 -2.21 -0.56 -14.44
CA GLU A 199 -3.03 -0.09 -15.55
C GLU A 199 -3.58 1.32 -15.29
N ARG A 200 -4.13 1.54 -14.09
CA ARG A 200 -4.62 2.87 -13.70
C ARG A 200 -3.49 3.90 -13.65
N GLY A 201 -2.33 3.54 -13.09
CA GLY A 201 -1.14 4.39 -13.09
C GLY A 201 -0.68 4.75 -14.50
N CYS A 202 -0.71 3.81 -15.44
CA CYS A 202 -0.41 4.04 -16.84
C CYS A 202 -1.44 4.95 -17.52
N GLN A 203 -2.73 4.78 -17.24
CA GLN A 203 -3.78 5.67 -17.77
C GLN A 203 -3.57 7.12 -17.33
N LEU A 204 -3.19 7.33 -16.06
CA LEU A 204 -2.85 8.66 -15.54
C LEU A 204 -1.59 9.23 -16.21
N LEU A 205 -0.52 8.45 -16.32
CA LEU A 205 0.71 8.88 -16.99
C LEU A 205 0.48 9.21 -18.48
N ARG A 206 -0.38 8.45 -19.18
CA ARG A 206 -0.77 8.73 -20.57
C ARG A 206 -1.53 10.05 -20.69
N LYS A 207 -2.52 10.27 -19.82
CA LYS A 207 -3.31 11.50 -19.80
C LYS A 207 -2.43 12.73 -19.61
N ASP A 208 -1.40 12.60 -18.79
CA ASP A 208 -0.45 13.69 -18.50
C ASP A 208 0.74 13.75 -19.48
N GLY A 209 0.82 12.84 -20.47
CA GLY A 209 1.92 12.78 -21.45
C GLY A 209 3.29 12.38 -20.87
N LEU A 210 3.30 11.74 -19.70
CA LEU A 210 4.49 11.37 -18.93
C LEU A 210 4.94 9.91 -19.11
N LEU A 211 4.18 9.12 -19.88
CA LEU A 211 4.54 7.74 -20.22
C LEU A 211 5.33 7.68 -21.53
N ASP A 212 6.48 7.03 -21.49
CA ASP A 212 7.20 6.65 -22.70
C ASP A 212 6.64 5.32 -23.25
N GLU A 213 5.80 5.41 -24.28
CA GLU A 213 5.11 4.25 -24.86
C GLU A 213 6.07 3.22 -25.46
N ASP A 214 7.21 3.64 -26.01
CA ASP A 214 8.17 2.73 -26.62
C ASP A 214 8.95 1.94 -25.58
N VAL A 215 9.31 2.58 -24.45
CA VAL A 215 9.89 1.89 -23.30
C VAL A 215 8.84 0.99 -22.64
N PHE A 216 7.60 1.46 -22.47
CA PHE A 216 6.53 0.67 -21.86
C PHE A 216 6.20 -0.58 -22.68
N LYS A 217 6.07 -0.47 -24.01
CA LYS A 217 5.84 -1.61 -24.92
C LYS A 217 6.99 -2.61 -24.89
N ARG A 218 8.24 -2.14 -24.91
CA ARG A 218 9.42 -3.01 -24.82
C ARG A 218 9.45 -3.78 -23.50
N ALA A 219 9.24 -3.09 -22.38
CA ALA A 219 9.21 -3.72 -21.06
C ALA A 219 8.08 -4.78 -20.97
N LYS A 220 6.89 -4.46 -21.48
CA LYS A 220 5.77 -5.42 -21.53
C LYS A 220 6.09 -6.63 -22.42
N ALA A 221 6.75 -6.43 -23.56
CA ALA A 221 7.17 -7.51 -24.44
C ALA A 221 8.26 -8.39 -23.80
N THR A 222 9.25 -7.79 -23.11
CA THR A 222 10.26 -8.53 -22.35
C THR A 222 9.63 -9.34 -21.23
N GLN A 223 8.69 -8.76 -20.49
CA GLN A 223 8.01 -9.46 -19.40
C GLN A 223 7.19 -10.65 -19.91
N HIS A 224 6.43 -10.48 -20.99
CA HIS A 224 5.69 -11.57 -21.61
C HIS A 224 6.61 -12.68 -22.13
N SER A 225 7.74 -12.32 -22.75
CA SER A 225 8.76 -13.28 -23.18
C SER A 225 9.41 -14.04 -22.00
N MET A 226 9.57 -13.40 -20.85
CA MET A 226 10.09 -14.06 -19.63
C MET A 226 9.07 -15.05 -19.08
N GLU A 227 7.79 -14.67 -18.99
CA GLU A 227 6.70 -15.56 -18.57
C GLU A 227 6.60 -16.80 -19.47
N ASP A 228 6.69 -16.62 -20.79
CA ASP A 228 6.69 -17.74 -21.74
C ASP A 228 7.91 -18.66 -21.56
N SER A 229 9.08 -18.08 -21.25
CA SER A 229 10.29 -18.85 -20.98
C SER A 229 10.18 -19.65 -19.68
N ILE A 230 9.58 -19.07 -18.64
CA ILE A 230 9.30 -19.76 -17.36
C ILE A 230 8.35 -20.94 -17.60
N LYS A 231 7.25 -20.74 -18.33
CA LYS A 231 6.31 -21.83 -18.69
C LYS A 231 6.99 -22.96 -19.47
N LYS A 232 7.89 -22.63 -20.39
CA LYS A 232 8.69 -23.63 -21.14
C LYS A 232 9.63 -24.40 -20.22
N LEU A 233 10.23 -23.74 -19.23
CA LEU A 233 11.08 -24.39 -18.23
C LEU A 233 10.26 -25.30 -17.32
N GLU A 234 9.10 -24.85 -16.83
CA GLU A 234 8.19 -25.68 -16.01
C GLU A 234 7.78 -26.96 -16.75
N THR A 235 7.31 -26.82 -17.99
CA THR A 235 6.95 -27.97 -18.82
C THR A 235 8.14 -28.90 -19.10
N SER A 236 9.35 -28.36 -19.27
CA SER A 236 10.56 -29.17 -19.43
C SER A 236 10.91 -29.93 -18.15
N VAL A 237 10.76 -29.29 -16.98
CA VAL A 237 11.01 -29.90 -15.66
C VAL A 237 10.01 -31.03 -15.41
N ASP A 238 8.73 -30.84 -15.71
CA ASP A 238 7.70 -31.88 -15.59
C ASP A 238 8.00 -33.08 -16.49
N HIS A 239 8.50 -32.82 -17.70
CA HIS A 239 8.89 -33.85 -18.64
C HIS A 239 10.10 -34.66 -18.13
N ILE A 240 11.09 -33.98 -17.54
CA ILE A 240 12.24 -34.63 -16.90
C ILE A 240 11.78 -35.45 -15.70
N HIS A 241 10.93 -34.91 -14.83
CA HIS A 241 10.37 -35.63 -13.68
C HIS A 241 9.67 -36.93 -14.10
N SER A 242 8.85 -36.87 -15.14
CA SER A 242 8.14 -38.03 -15.68
C SER A 242 9.09 -39.10 -16.23
N ARG A 243 10.15 -38.69 -16.94
CA ARG A 243 11.18 -39.64 -17.44
C ARG A 243 11.98 -40.26 -16.29
N LEU A 244 12.32 -39.49 -15.28
CA LEU A 244 13.08 -39.97 -14.12
C LEU A 244 12.27 -40.99 -13.31
N ALA A 245 10.98 -40.72 -13.08
CA ALA A 245 10.07 -41.65 -12.43
C ALA A 245 9.97 -42.98 -13.21
N ARG A 246 9.88 -42.92 -14.54
CA ARG A 246 9.87 -44.12 -15.39
C ARG A 246 11.17 -44.91 -15.31
N LEU A 247 12.33 -44.25 -15.38
CA LEU A 247 13.64 -44.91 -15.26
C LEU A 247 13.83 -45.57 -13.89
N LEU A 248 13.37 -44.93 -12.81
CA LEU A 248 13.41 -45.52 -11.46
C LEU A 248 12.52 -46.77 -11.37
N ALA A 249 11.33 -46.75 -11.99
CA ALA A 249 10.46 -47.92 -12.06
C ALA A 249 11.10 -49.08 -12.86
N GLU A 250 11.74 -48.78 -13.99
CA GLU A 250 12.45 -49.78 -14.80
C GLU A 250 13.69 -50.35 -14.07
N PHE A 251 14.42 -49.51 -13.35
CA PHE A 251 15.58 -49.90 -12.54
C PHE A 251 15.18 -50.81 -11.37
N THR A 252 14.14 -50.43 -10.61
CA THR A 252 13.63 -51.23 -9.48
C THR A 252 13.10 -52.58 -9.95
N ALA A 253 12.37 -52.62 -11.07
CA ALA A 253 11.92 -53.86 -11.69
C ALA A 253 13.10 -54.76 -12.14
N SER A 254 14.16 -54.16 -12.69
CA SER A 254 15.36 -54.90 -13.10
C SER A 254 16.14 -55.44 -11.89
N GLN A 255 16.29 -54.65 -10.83
CA GLN A 255 16.89 -55.13 -9.57
C GLN A 255 16.10 -56.28 -8.96
N ALA A 256 14.76 -56.20 -8.95
CA ALA A 256 13.91 -57.27 -8.42
C ALA A 256 14.11 -58.58 -9.20
N LYS A 257 14.13 -58.52 -10.54
CA LYS A 257 14.41 -59.69 -11.39
C LYS A 257 15.80 -60.28 -11.13
N LEU A 258 16.82 -59.43 -10.99
CA LEU A 258 18.19 -59.89 -10.69
C LEU A 258 18.27 -60.59 -9.33
N LYS A 259 17.67 -60.02 -8.28
CA LYS A 259 17.58 -60.67 -6.95
C LYS A 259 16.89 -62.03 -7.02
N GLN A 260 15.79 -62.14 -7.77
CA GLN A 260 15.03 -63.38 -7.93
C GLN A 260 15.82 -64.47 -8.69
N ARG A 261 16.68 -64.07 -9.64
CA ARG A 261 17.59 -65.00 -10.33
C ARG A 261 18.71 -65.45 -9.40
N LEU A 262 19.27 -64.55 -8.61
CA LEU A 262 20.34 -64.89 -7.65
C LEU A 262 19.85 -65.91 -6.61
N SER A 263 18.66 -65.68 -6.03
CA SER A 263 18.08 -66.60 -5.03
C SER A 263 17.80 -68.01 -5.58
N ARG A 264 17.49 -68.13 -6.87
CA ARG A 264 17.31 -69.44 -7.54
C ARG A 264 18.63 -70.18 -7.74
N VAL A 265 19.72 -69.46 -7.98
CA VAL A 265 21.05 -70.06 -8.13
C VAL A 265 21.62 -70.50 -6.78
N GLU A 266 21.35 -69.75 -5.70
CA GLU A 266 21.79 -70.11 -4.34
C GLU A 266 21.03 -71.30 -3.73
N THR A 267 19.87 -71.66 -4.29
CA THR A 267 19.03 -72.78 -3.82
C THR A 267 19.12 -74.05 -4.69
N SER A 268 19.94 -74.02 -5.76
CA SER A 268 20.25 -75.16 -6.63
C SER A 268 21.63 -75.74 -6.29
#